data_AF-W1W727-F1
#
_entry.id   AF-W1W727-F1
#
_cell.length_a   1.000
_cell.length_b   1.000
_cell.length_c   1.000
_cell.angle_alpha   90.00
_cell.angle_beta   90.00
_cell.angle_gamma   90.00
#
_symmetry.space_group_name_H-M   'P 1'
#
loop_
_entity.id
_entity.type
_entity.pdbx_description
1 polymer ?
#
loop_
_entity_poly.entity_id
_entity_poly.type
_entity_poly.pdbx_seq_one_letter_code
_entity_poly.pdbx_strand_id
1 'polypeptide(L)'
;PGRLYKAVLYLAIPLSIFVTLLSMYGRPWAYAQIYQLEQQSQSELDVRQLRAKKFNTNDNGRMILSQTVDQDNNRLTDALIYTSTANRTRIFRARSVDVVDPSPEKPTVMLHNGTAYLLDHQGRDDNEQIYRNLQLHLNPLDQSPNVKRKAKSVTELARSVFPADHAELQWRQSRGLTALLMALLAISLSRVKPRQGRFS
;
A
#
# COMPACT_ATOMS: atom_id res chain seq x y z
N PRO A 1 33.37 34.73 16.69
CA PRO A 1 32.29 34.02 15.97
C PRO A 1 32.67 32.60 15.48
N GLY A 2 33.85 32.39 14.86
CA GLY A 2 34.23 31.08 14.27
C GLY A 2 34.35 29.89 15.23
N ARG A 3 34.68 30.12 16.52
CA ARG A 3 34.77 29.04 17.54
C ARG A 3 33.41 28.41 17.86
N LEU A 4 32.34 29.21 17.92
CA LEU A 4 30.96 28.73 18.11
C LEU A 4 30.49 27.92 16.90
N TYR A 5 30.75 28.40 15.68
CA TYR A 5 30.45 27.64 14.46
C TYR A 5 31.21 26.31 14.41
N LYS A 6 32.51 26.27 14.74
CA LYS A 6 33.27 25.03 14.82
C LYS A 6 32.70 24.05 15.85
N ALA A 7 32.35 24.52 17.05
CA ALA A 7 31.81 23.66 18.11
C ALA A 7 30.45 23.05 17.72
N VAL A 8 29.55 23.85 17.13
CA VAL A 8 28.25 23.36 16.65
C VAL A 8 28.44 22.42 15.47
N LEU A 9 29.36 22.70 14.55
CA LEU A 9 29.65 21.84 13.40
C LEU A 9 30.21 20.47 13.84
N TYR A 10 31.07 20.44 14.86
CA TYR A 10 31.61 19.21 15.43
C TYR A 10 30.52 18.28 16.00
N LEU A 11 29.40 18.83 16.48
CA LEU A 11 28.26 18.05 16.98
C LEU A 11 27.22 17.77 15.88
N ALA A 12 27.01 18.72 14.97
CA ALA A 12 26.04 18.61 13.89
C ALA A 12 26.46 17.61 12.80
N ILE A 13 27.75 17.48 12.49
CA ILE A 13 28.26 16.53 11.49
C ILE A 13 27.95 15.07 11.88
N PRO A 14 28.39 14.55 13.06
CA PRO A 14 28.12 13.16 13.42
C PRO A 14 26.63 12.90 13.58
N LEU A 15 25.86 13.87 14.10
CA LEU A 15 24.41 13.75 14.21
C LEU A 15 23.74 13.70 12.83
N SER A 16 24.15 14.53 11.88
CA SER A 16 23.64 14.53 10.50
C SER A 16 23.97 13.21 9.79
N ILE A 17 25.18 12.68 9.97
CA ILE A 17 25.58 11.36 9.45
C ILE A 17 24.69 10.26 10.04
N PHE A 18 24.44 10.27 11.35
CA PHE A 18 23.58 9.30 12.01
C PHE A 18 22.13 9.36 11.49
N VAL A 19 21.56 10.57 11.38
CA VAL A 19 20.21 10.78 10.81
C VAL A 19 20.15 10.33 9.36
N THR A 20 21.21 10.57 8.57
CA THR A 20 21.29 10.14 7.17
C THR A 20 21.32 8.62 7.08
N LEU A 21 22.15 7.94 7.88
CA LEU A 21 22.19 6.48 7.96
C LEU A 21 20.83 5.89 8.36
N LEU A 22 20.19 6.45 9.39
CA LEU A 22 18.88 6.00 9.83
C LEU A 22 17.80 6.23 8.76
N SER A 23 17.87 7.34 8.02
CA SER A 23 16.95 7.60 6.91
C SER A 23 17.22 6.70 5.69
N MET A 24 18.47 6.26 5.50
CA MET A 24 18.89 5.49 4.34
C MET A 24 18.70 3.98 4.54
N TYR A 25 18.85 3.49 5.78
CA TYR A 25 18.74 2.08 6.14
C TYR A 25 17.55 1.77 7.05
N GLY A 26 17.29 2.61 8.06
CA GLY A 26 16.20 2.40 9.02
C GLY A 26 14.82 2.51 8.37
N ARG A 27 14.62 3.48 7.48
CA ARG A 27 13.35 3.62 6.73
C ARG A 27 13.05 2.44 5.82
N PRO A 28 13.93 2.03 4.87
CA PRO A 28 13.60 0.91 4.00
C PRO A 28 13.40 -0.38 4.80
N TRP A 29 14.14 -0.59 5.90
CA TRP A 29 13.88 -1.72 6.79
C TRP A 29 12.47 -1.66 7.42
N ALA A 30 12.10 -0.51 8.01
CA ALA A 30 10.78 -0.33 8.61
C ALA A 30 9.64 -0.46 7.59
N TYR A 31 9.80 0.14 6.41
CA TYR A 31 8.80 0.05 5.34
C TYR A 31 8.76 -1.33 4.69
N ALA A 32 9.88 -2.06 4.60
CA ALA A 32 9.88 -3.46 4.17
C ALA A 32 9.14 -4.35 5.17
N GLN A 33 9.31 -4.12 6.47
CA GLN A 33 8.56 -4.86 7.49
C GLN A 33 7.07 -4.53 7.47
N ILE A 34 6.71 -3.25 7.33
CA ILE A 34 5.32 -2.82 7.16
C ILE A 34 4.74 -3.43 5.88
N TYR A 35 5.50 -3.43 4.78
CA TYR A 35 5.07 -4.04 3.52
C TYR A 35 4.86 -5.55 3.67
N GLN A 36 5.74 -6.26 4.38
CA GLN A 36 5.57 -7.69 4.65
C GLN A 36 4.35 -7.97 5.54
N LEU A 37 4.14 -7.17 6.60
CA LEU A 37 2.95 -7.27 7.45
C LEU A 37 1.69 -6.95 6.66
N GLU A 38 1.73 -5.95 5.79
CA GLU A 38 0.62 -5.56 4.95
C GLU A 38 0.37 -6.61 3.87
N GLN A 39 1.39 -7.25 3.29
CA GLN A 39 1.21 -8.42 2.40
C GLN A 39 0.60 -9.62 3.14
N GLN A 40 1.03 -9.88 4.37
CA GLN A 40 0.47 -10.94 5.22
C GLN A 40 -0.98 -10.63 5.61
N SER A 41 -1.31 -9.36 5.86
CA SER A 41 -2.66 -8.91 6.21
C SER A 41 -3.59 -8.78 5.00
N GLN A 42 -3.08 -8.31 3.85
CA GLN A 42 -3.81 -8.13 2.59
C GLN A 42 -3.95 -9.43 1.78
N SER A 43 -3.45 -10.56 2.30
CA SER A 43 -3.90 -11.89 1.87
C SER A 43 -5.35 -12.13 2.33
N GLU A 44 -6.26 -11.23 1.97
CA GLU A 44 -7.70 -11.23 2.33
C GLU A 44 -8.52 -12.22 1.47
N LEU A 45 -7.88 -12.95 0.55
CA LEU A 45 -8.43 -14.21 0.05
C LEU A 45 -8.17 -15.39 0.97
N ASP A 46 -7.54 -15.15 2.13
CA ASP A 46 -7.71 -16.03 3.25
C ASP A 46 -9.20 -16.00 3.65
N VAL A 47 -9.89 -17.09 3.36
CA VAL A 47 -11.31 -17.35 3.68
C VAL A 47 -11.62 -17.01 5.15
N ARG A 48 -10.60 -16.97 6.00
CA ARG A 48 -10.62 -16.54 7.41
C ARG A 48 -10.99 -15.07 7.64
N GLN A 49 -10.70 -14.16 6.71
CA GLN A 49 -11.05 -12.74 6.84
C GLN A 49 -12.43 -12.39 6.26
N LEU A 50 -12.92 -13.22 5.33
CA LEU A 50 -14.27 -13.06 4.78
C LEU A 50 -15.31 -13.38 5.85
N ARG A 51 -16.09 -12.37 6.23
CA ARG A 51 -17.20 -12.56 7.17
C ARG A 51 -18.46 -13.00 6.42
N ALA A 52 -18.97 -14.17 6.81
CA ALA A 52 -20.28 -14.64 6.36
C ALA A 52 -21.37 -13.58 6.65
N LYS A 53 -22.31 -13.42 5.72
CA LYS A 53 -23.44 -12.49 5.77
C LYS A 53 -23.05 -11.01 5.91
N LYS A 54 -21.80 -10.66 5.60
CA LYS A 54 -21.34 -9.27 5.60
C LYS A 54 -20.83 -8.87 4.22
N PHE A 55 -21.06 -7.62 3.88
CA PHE A 55 -20.49 -7.00 2.70
C PHE A 55 -19.02 -6.66 2.96
N ASN A 56 -18.11 -7.40 2.31
CA ASN A 56 -16.68 -7.11 2.35
C ASN A 56 -16.37 -6.21 1.16
N THR A 57 -16.13 -4.92 1.41
CA THR A 57 -15.82 -3.92 0.38
C THR A 57 -14.32 -3.68 0.34
N ASN A 58 -13.81 -3.49 -0.86
CA ASN A 58 -12.42 -3.16 -1.15
C ASN A 58 -12.35 -1.72 -1.70
N ASP A 59 -11.23 -1.04 -1.49
CA ASP A 59 -10.95 0.32 -1.98
C ASP A 59 -11.11 0.44 -3.50
N ASN A 60 -10.95 -0.66 -4.23
CA ASN A 60 -11.13 -0.74 -5.69
C ASN A 60 -12.60 -0.81 -6.16
N GLY A 61 -13.59 -0.65 -5.27
CA GLY A 61 -15.01 -0.77 -5.62
C GLY A 61 -15.46 -2.21 -5.90
N ARG A 62 -14.69 -3.20 -5.43
CA ARG A 62 -15.05 -4.62 -5.43
C ARG A 62 -15.73 -4.96 -4.10
N MET A 63 -16.81 -5.72 -4.17
CA MET A 63 -17.60 -6.11 -3.01
C MET A 63 -17.91 -7.61 -3.08
N ILE A 64 -17.58 -8.33 -2.01
CA ILE A 64 -17.80 -9.77 -1.90
C ILE A 64 -18.76 -10.02 -0.74
N LEU A 65 -19.87 -10.68 -1.03
CA LEU A 65 -20.84 -11.17 -0.05
C LEU A 65 -20.89 -12.69 -0.16
N SER A 66 -20.79 -13.39 0.96
CA SER A 66 -21.00 -14.83 1.05
C SER A 66 -22.01 -15.14 2.14
N GLN A 67 -22.88 -16.13 1.94
CA GLN A 67 -23.86 -16.53 2.95
C GLN A 67 -23.22 -17.40 4.04
N THR A 68 -22.34 -18.31 3.63
CA THR A 68 -21.59 -19.20 4.53
C THR A 68 -20.15 -19.26 4.08
N VAL A 69 -19.25 -19.27 5.06
CA VAL A 69 -17.81 -19.30 4.86
C VAL A 69 -17.29 -20.50 5.63
N ASP A 70 -16.89 -21.53 4.91
CA ASP A 70 -16.25 -22.72 5.47
C ASP A 70 -14.72 -22.50 5.42
N GLN A 71 -14.16 -22.16 6.59
CA GLN A 71 -12.74 -21.84 6.74
C GLN A 71 -11.84 -23.08 6.71
N ASP A 72 -12.38 -24.27 6.96
CA ASP A 72 -11.60 -25.51 6.98
C ASP A 72 -11.38 -26.03 5.56
N ASN A 73 -12.38 -25.85 4.69
CA ASN A 73 -12.33 -26.31 3.29
C ASN A 73 -12.11 -25.18 2.28
N ASN A 74 -11.82 -23.96 2.73
CA ASN A 74 -11.66 -22.77 1.89
C ASN A 74 -12.80 -22.56 0.85
N ARG A 75 -14.03 -22.84 1.28
CA ARG A 75 -15.22 -22.84 0.43
C ARG A 75 -16.24 -21.81 0.87
N LEU A 76 -16.76 -21.05 -0.09
CA LEU A 76 -17.83 -20.08 0.12
C LEU A 76 -19.11 -20.64 -0.50
N THR A 77 -20.20 -20.66 0.27
CA THR A 77 -21.53 -21.04 -0.22
C THR A 77 -22.36 -19.80 -0.47
N ASP A 78 -23.05 -19.77 -1.61
CA ASP A 78 -23.87 -18.66 -2.09
C ASP A 78 -23.10 -17.33 -2.04
N ALA A 79 -22.09 -17.22 -2.91
CA ALA A 79 -21.26 -16.04 -3.02
C ALA A 79 -21.75 -15.12 -4.15
N LEU A 80 -21.69 -13.81 -3.87
CA LEU A 80 -21.92 -12.72 -4.79
C LEU A 80 -20.65 -11.87 -4.84
N ILE A 81 -20.06 -11.78 -6.03
CA ILE A 81 -18.90 -10.92 -6.30
C ILE A 81 -19.36 -9.78 -7.20
N TYR A 82 -19.34 -8.57 -6.67
CA TYR A 82 -19.61 -7.34 -7.38
C TYR A 82 -18.29 -6.64 -7.69
N THR A 83 -18.11 -6.17 -8.91
CA THR A 83 -16.96 -5.35 -9.32
C THR A 83 -17.45 -4.22 -10.20
N SER A 84 -17.28 -2.99 -9.75
CA SER A 84 -17.56 -1.80 -10.55
C SER A 84 -16.30 -1.36 -11.30
N THR A 85 -16.45 -1.02 -12.58
CA THR A 85 -15.44 -0.37 -13.41
C THR A 85 -16.07 0.89 -14.02
N ALA A 86 -15.26 1.88 -14.38
CA ALA A 86 -15.71 3.21 -14.83
C ALA A 86 -16.87 3.23 -15.84
N ASN A 87 -16.99 2.24 -16.72
CA ASN A 87 -18.08 2.17 -17.70
C ASN A 87 -18.93 0.88 -17.62
N ARG A 88 -18.52 -0.13 -16.83
CA ARG A 88 -19.20 -1.44 -16.78
C ARG A 88 -19.24 -2.01 -15.37
N THR A 89 -20.35 -2.61 -15.00
CA THR A 89 -20.52 -3.33 -13.73
C THR A 89 -20.54 -4.83 -14.00
N ARG A 90 -19.77 -5.59 -13.23
CA ARG A 90 -19.76 -7.07 -13.29
C ARG A 90 -20.28 -7.64 -11.99
N ILE A 91 -21.26 -8.54 -12.08
CA ILE A 91 -21.85 -9.23 -10.94
C ILE A 91 -21.75 -10.73 -11.20
N PHE A 92 -21.05 -11.45 -10.33
CA PHE A 92 -20.97 -12.91 -10.38
C PHE A 92 -21.73 -13.47 -9.19
N ARG A 93 -22.67 -14.37 -9.45
CA ARG A 93 -23.39 -15.13 -8.42
C ARG A 93 -23.09 -16.61 -8.60
N ALA A 94 -22.63 -17.28 -7.57
CA ALA A 94 -22.34 -18.71 -7.63
C ALA A 94 -22.80 -19.44 -6.37
N ARG A 95 -23.23 -20.70 -6.53
CA ARG A 95 -23.69 -21.52 -5.42
C ARG A 95 -22.54 -22.02 -4.54
N SER A 96 -21.41 -22.36 -5.14
CA SER A 96 -20.20 -22.74 -4.43
C SER A 96 -19.01 -22.03 -5.06
N VAL A 97 -18.09 -21.53 -4.25
CA VAL A 97 -16.84 -20.93 -4.71
C VAL A 97 -15.70 -21.55 -3.92
N ASP A 98 -14.77 -22.16 -4.64
CA ASP A 98 -13.59 -22.80 -4.08
C ASP A 98 -12.38 -21.89 -4.33
N VAL A 99 -11.61 -21.60 -3.29
CA VAL A 99 -10.37 -20.82 -3.43
C VAL A 99 -9.26 -21.76 -3.90
N VAL A 100 -8.89 -21.68 -5.18
CA VAL A 100 -7.88 -22.55 -5.81
C VAL A 100 -6.47 -22.08 -5.47
N ASP A 101 -6.25 -20.76 -5.46
CA ASP A 101 -4.97 -20.16 -5.11
C ASP A 101 -5.19 -18.90 -4.25
N PRO A 102 -4.81 -18.92 -2.96
CA PRO A 102 -4.86 -17.75 -2.08
C PRO A 102 -3.64 -16.81 -2.27
N SER A 103 -2.80 -17.03 -3.28
CA SER A 103 -1.59 -16.22 -3.50
C SER A 103 -1.91 -14.72 -3.60
N PRO A 104 -1.18 -13.85 -2.85
CA PRO A 104 -1.39 -12.41 -2.86
C PRO A 104 -1.05 -11.74 -4.21
N GLU A 105 -0.35 -12.43 -5.10
CA GLU A 105 -0.03 -11.90 -6.44
C GLU A 105 -1.09 -12.23 -7.49
N LYS A 106 -1.75 -13.39 -7.40
CA LYS A 106 -2.74 -13.88 -8.38
C LYS A 106 -3.83 -14.70 -7.72
N PRO A 107 -4.68 -14.07 -6.89
CA PRO A 107 -5.73 -14.80 -6.21
C PRO A 107 -6.73 -15.38 -7.21
N THR A 108 -6.93 -16.70 -7.15
CA THR A 108 -7.74 -17.43 -8.11
C THR A 108 -8.84 -18.20 -7.40
N VAL A 109 -10.08 -17.93 -7.81
CA VAL A 109 -11.27 -18.58 -7.28
C VAL A 109 -12.01 -19.31 -8.39
N MET A 110 -12.53 -20.49 -8.07
CA MET A 110 -13.33 -21.29 -8.98
C MET A 110 -14.79 -21.24 -8.53
N LEU A 111 -15.62 -20.62 -9.36
CA LEU A 111 -17.04 -20.49 -9.12
C LEU A 111 -17.77 -21.65 -9.78
N HIS A 112 -18.59 -22.34 -9.00
CA HIS A 112 -19.39 -23.47 -9.43
C HIS A 112 -20.88 -23.13 -9.47
N ASN A 113 -21.50 -23.47 -10.60
CA ASN A 113 -22.93 -23.33 -10.89
C ASN A 113 -23.46 -21.94 -10.53
N GLY A 114 -23.25 -21.01 -11.45
CA GLY A 114 -23.55 -19.60 -11.23
C GLY A 114 -23.98 -18.85 -12.49
N THR A 115 -24.29 -17.58 -12.30
CA THR A 115 -24.61 -16.63 -13.35
C THR A 115 -23.70 -15.41 -13.23
N ALA A 116 -23.25 -14.90 -14.37
CA ALA A 116 -22.48 -13.68 -14.48
C ALA A 116 -23.34 -12.66 -15.23
N TYR A 117 -23.47 -11.47 -14.65
CA TYR A 117 -24.12 -10.32 -15.27
C TYR A 117 -23.05 -9.28 -15.59
N LEU A 118 -22.99 -8.88 -16.84
CA LEU A 118 -22.25 -7.72 -17.30
C LEU A 118 -23.28 -6.64 -17.60
N LEU A 119 -23.28 -5.56 -16.82
CA LEU A 119 -24.15 -4.43 -17.04
C LEU A 119 -23.34 -3.27 -17.60
N ASP A 120 -23.78 -2.71 -18.71
CA ASP A 120 -23.21 -1.50 -19.29
C ASP A 120 -23.93 -0.27 -18.71
N HIS A 121 -23.19 0.70 -18.18
CA HIS A 121 -23.81 1.88 -17.57
C HIS A 121 -24.52 2.77 -18.61
N GLN A 122 -24.18 2.61 -19.89
CA GLN A 122 -24.88 3.28 -20.99
C GLN A 122 -26.14 2.53 -21.45
N GLY A 123 -26.44 1.35 -20.88
CA GLY A 123 -27.68 0.61 -21.09
C GLY A 123 -27.85 0.01 -22.49
N ARG A 124 -26.75 -0.22 -23.23
CA ARG A 124 -26.81 -0.71 -24.62
C ARG A 124 -26.41 -2.17 -24.79
N ASP A 125 -25.66 -2.74 -23.85
CA ASP A 125 -25.06 -4.07 -23.99
C ASP A 125 -24.98 -4.78 -22.63
N ASP A 126 -26.15 -5.13 -22.10
CA ASP A 126 -26.26 -5.98 -20.91
C ASP A 126 -26.18 -7.45 -21.34
N ASN A 127 -25.33 -8.22 -20.67
CA ASN A 127 -25.10 -9.63 -20.97
C ASN A 127 -25.27 -10.49 -19.73
N GLU A 128 -26.02 -11.58 -19.87
CA GLU A 128 -26.12 -12.64 -18.87
C GLU A 128 -25.44 -13.91 -19.39
N GLN A 129 -24.53 -14.47 -18.57
CA GLN A 129 -23.82 -15.69 -18.87
C GLN A 129 -24.00 -16.71 -17.74
N ILE A 130 -24.60 -17.85 -18.06
CA ILE A 130 -24.74 -18.98 -17.13
C ILE A 130 -23.50 -19.87 -17.26
N TYR A 131 -22.87 -20.21 -16.15
CA TYR A 131 -21.67 -21.06 -16.13
C TYR A 131 -21.79 -22.19 -15.12
N ARG A 132 -21.20 -23.35 -15.49
CA ARG A 132 -21.06 -24.49 -14.57
C ARG A 132 -19.78 -24.39 -13.76
N ASN A 133 -18.65 -24.09 -14.41
CA ASN A 133 -17.37 -23.85 -13.76
C ASN A 133 -16.76 -22.59 -14.38
N LEU A 134 -16.50 -21.57 -13.58
CA LEU A 134 -15.84 -20.33 -14.01
C LEU A 134 -14.64 -20.08 -13.12
N GLN A 135 -13.45 -20.09 -13.71
CA GLN A 135 -12.23 -19.67 -13.02
C GLN A 135 -12.10 -18.16 -13.14
N LEU A 136 -12.21 -17.47 -12.00
CA LEU A 136 -12.06 -16.03 -11.93
C LEU A 136 -10.68 -15.72 -11.33
N HIS A 137 -9.82 -15.14 -12.17
CA HIS A 137 -8.60 -14.50 -11.72
C HIS A 137 -8.97 -13.13 -11.17
N LEU A 138 -8.88 -12.98 -9.86
CA LEU A 138 -9.09 -11.69 -9.23
C LEU A 138 -7.82 -10.88 -9.48
N ASN A 139 -7.96 -9.63 -9.97
CA ASN A 139 -6.83 -8.72 -10.01
C ASN A 139 -6.20 -8.66 -8.62
N PRO A 140 -4.85 -8.65 -8.52
CA PRO A 140 -4.21 -8.35 -7.26
C PRO A 140 -4.81 -7.06 -6.72
N LEU A 141 -5.09 -7.02 -5.41
CA LEU A 141 -5.42 -5.78 -4.70
C LEU A 141 -4.48 -4.68 -5.20
N ASP A 142 -4.99 -3.48 -5.50
CA ASP A 142 -4.14 -2.38 -5.95
C ASP A 142 -3.11 -2.12 -4.86
N GLN A 143 -1.96 -2.75 -5.03
CA GLN A 143 -0.81 -2.58 -4.17
C GLN A 143 -0.50 -1.11 -4.29
N SER A 144 -0.80 -0.33 -3.26
CA SER A 144 -0.53 1.10 -3.26
C SER A 144 0.91 1.28 -3.77
N PRO A 145 1.11 1.77 -5.01
CA PRO A 145 2.43 1.72 -5.64
C PRO A 145 3.44 2.54 -4.84
N ASN A 146 2.93 3.44 -4.00
CA ASN A 146 3.62 4.22 -3.00
C ASN A 146 4.25 3.39 -1.86
N VAL A 147 3.55 2.42 -1.29
CA VAL A 147 4.08 1.58 -0.18
C VAL A 147 5.18 0.66 -0.70
N LYS A 148 4.94 0.01 -1.86
CA LYS A 148 5.95 -0.80 -2.55
C LYS A 148 7.19 0.00 -2.92
N ARG A 149 7.01 1.24 -3.43
CA ARG A 149 8.12 2.16 -3.77
C ARG A 149 8.93 2.57 -2.54
N LYS A 150 8.28 2.85 -1.41
CA LYS A 150 8.95 3.26 -0.16
C LYS A 150 9.75 2.12 0.48
N ALA A 151 9.31 0.88 0.30
CA ALA A 151 9.98 -0.32 0.79
C ALA A 151 11.23 -0.73 -0.02
N LYS A 152 11.35 -0.30 -1.28
CA LYS A 152 12.51 -0.63 -2.12
C LYS A 152 13.83 -0.06 -1.54
N SER A 153 14.90 -0.83 -1.74
CA SER A 153 16.25 -0.45 -1.33
C SER A 153 16.82 0.68 -2.20
N VAL A 154 17.78 1.45 -1.67
CA VAL A 154 18.38 2.60 -2.37
C VAL A 154 18.99 2.20 -3.71
N THR A 155 19.62 1.03 -3.77
CA THR A 155 20.22 0.46 -4.99
C THR A 155 19.17 0.14 -6.05
N GLU A 156 18.00 -0.33 -5.64
CA GLU A 156 16.86 -0.59 -6.54
C GLU A 156 16.20 0.70 -7.02
N LEU A 157 16.05 1.73 -6.16
CA LEU A 157 15.54 3.03 -6.61
C LEU A 157 16.52 3.70 -7.58
N ALA A 158 17.83 3.57 -7.38
CA ALA A 158 18.84 4.22 -8.20
C ALA A 158 18.93 3.63 -9.62
N ARG A 159 18.56 2.36 -9.77
CA ARG A 159 18.48 1.65 -11.05
C ARG A 159 17.09 1.73 -11.70
N SER A 160 16.11 2.32 -11.02
CA SER A 160 14.75 2.41 -11.53
C SER A 160 14.64 3.49 -12.62
N VAL A 161 13.88 3.20 -13.67
CA VAL A 161 13.63 4.12 -14.79
C VAL A 161 12.48 5.10 -14.47
N PHE A 162 11.76 4.88 -13.36
CA PHE A 162 10.58 5.68 -13.02
C PHE A 162 10.96 7.00 -12.33
N PRO A 163 10.47 8.16 -12.82
CA PRO A 163 10.80 9.47 -12.24
C PRO A 163 10.36 9.62 -10.78
N ALA A 164 9.29 8.92 -10.40
CA ALA A 164 8.81 8.93 -9.02
C ALA A 164 9.71 8.14 -8.05
N ASP A 165 10.48 7.16 -8.53
CA ASP A 165 11.49 6.45 -7.72
C ASP A 165 12.73 7.35 -7.52
N HIS A 166 13.10 8.17 -8.51
CA HIS A 166 14.14 9.20 -8.36
C HIS A 166 13.73 10.31 -7.38
N ALA A 167 12.47 10.75 -7.40
CA ALA A 167 11.96 11.74 -6.45
C ALA A 167 12.06 11.22 -5.00
N GLU A 168 11.77 9.94 -4.77
CA GLU A 168 11.89 9.32 -3.46
C GLU A 168 13.37 9.24 -3.00
N LEU A 169 14.33 9.01 -3.91
CA LEU A 169 15.77 9.09 -3.61
C LEU A 169 16.19 10.51 -3.23
N GLN A 170 15.79 11.51 -4.02
CA GLN A 170 16.10 12.91 -3.74
C GLN A 170 15.51 13.35 -2.40
N TRP A 171 14.29 12.91 -2.09
CA TRP A 171 13.63 13.12 -0.80
C TRP A 171 14.35 12.46 0.38
N ARG A 172 15.08 11.36 0.15
CA ARG A 172 15.93 10.71 1.16
C ARG A 172 17.24 11.47 1.36
N GLN A 173 17.89 11.91 0.28
CA GLN A 173 19.15 12.66 0.34
C GLN A 173 18.98 14.06 0.92
N SER A 174 17.86 14.74 0.63
CA SER A 174 17.62 16.10 1.11
C SER A 174 17.53 16.18 2.64
N ARG A 175 17.07 15.13 3.34
CA ARG A 175 16.92 15.13 4.81
C ARG A 175 18.22 15.40 5.56
N GLY A 176 19.32 14.75 5.15
CA GLY A 176 20.63 14.95 5.79
C GLY A 176 21.13 16.38 5.59
N LEU A 177 20.96 16.91 4.38
CA LEU A 177 21.30 18.28 4.03
C LEU A 177 20.44 19.30 4.78
N THR A 178 19.13 19.10 4.86
CA THR A 178 18.22 19.98 5.60
C THR A 178 18.56 20.00 7.08
N ALA A 179 18.91 18.86 7.70
CA ALA A 179 19.34 18.83 9.09
C ALA A 179 20.61 19.68 9.33
N LEU A 180 21.59 19.60 8.43
CA LEU A 180 22.81 20.41 8.49
C LEU A 180 22.52 21.90 8.30
N LEU A 181 21.67 22.25 7.34
CA LEU A 181 21.25 23.63 7.08
C LEU A 181 20.47 24.22 8.26
N MET A 182 19.56 23.44 8.87
CA MET A 182 18.81 23.86 10.06
C MET A 182 19.74 24.09 11.26
N ALA A 183 20.76 23.23 11.45
CA ALA A 183 21.75 23.41 12.49
C ALA A 183 22.56 24.72 12.30
N LEU A 184 22.91 25.06 11.06
CA LEU A 184 23.58 26.33 10.75
C LEU A 184 22.67 27.54 10.96
N LEU A 185 21.40 27.46 10.54
CA LEU A 185 20.41 28.51 10.74
C LEU A 185 20.12 28.74 12.24
N ALA A 186 20.08 27.67 13.04
CA ALA A 186 19.87 27.75 14.48
C ALA A 186 20.92 28.64 15.17
N ILE A 187 22.18 28.67 14.69
CA ILE A 187 23.24 29.54 15.24
C ILE A 187 22.93 31.02 15.02
N SER A 188 22.32 31.36 13.89
CA SER A 188 21.93 32.75 13.59
C SER A 188 20.68 33.14 14.38
N LEU A 189 19.69 32.25 14.47
CA LEU A 189 18.43 32.49 15.17
C LEU A 189 18.56 32.42 16.71
N SER A 190 19.56 31.73 17.25
CA SER A 190 19.75 31.62 18.70
C SER A 190 20.25 32.91 19.36
N ARG A 191 20.57 33.95 18.57
CA ARG A 191 20.98 35.26 19.11
C ARG A 191 19.74 36.03 19.57
N VAL A 192 19.42 35.91 20.84
CA VAL A 192 18.34 36.67 21.47
C VAL A 192 18.92 37.91 22.15
N LYS A 193 18.29 39.08 21.97
CA LYS A 193 18.69 40.30 22.69
C LYS A 193 18.41 40.13 24.20
N PRO A 194 19.17 40.77 25.10
CA PRO A 194 19.12 40.53 26.56
C PRO A 194 17.76 40.73 27.26
N ARG A 195 16.72 41.20 26.56
CA ARG A 195 15.40 41.51 27.11
C ARG A 195 14.23 40.94 26.29
N GLN A 196 14.48 40.12 25.27
CA GLN A 196 13.44 39.37 24.58
C GLN A 196 13.40 37.94 25.16
N GLY A 197 12.22 37.50 25.58
CA GLY A 197 12.04 36.16 26.13
C GLY A 197 12.41 35.11 25.09
N ARG A 198 12.97 33.97 25.53
CA ARG A 198 13.40 32.88 24.65
C ARG A 198 12.25 32.26 23.82
N PHE A 199 11.00 32.57 24.16
CA PHE A 199 9.78 32.02 23.56
C PHE A 199 8.62 33.05 23.46
N SER A 200 8.91 34.35 23.48
CA SER A 200 7.88 35.41 23.46
C SER A 200 7.95 36.27 22.21
#